data_AF-A0A914PN25-F1
#
_entry.id   AF-A0A914PN25-F1
#
_cell.length_a   1.000
_cell.length_b   1.000
_cell.length_c   1.000
_cell.angle_alpha   90.00
_cell.angle_beta   90.00
_cell.angle_gamma   90.00
#
_symmetry.space_group_name_H-M   'P 1'
#
loop_
_entity.id
_entity.type
_entity.pdbx_description
1 polymer ?
#
loop_
_entity_poly.entity_id
_entity_poly.type
_entity_poly.pdbx_seq_one_letter_code
_entity_poly.pdbx_strand_id
1 'polypeptide(L)'
;MVVDWEPVTKFSDHESDENEEEAEKSPKKKKQTPFQEYLERRKTEKKKRKVLIKERKQKSKEEDEENRREIEANISAAKRRPKRSELATNLTADISDKRFDALFSSADFAIDKTNPHFQGGALADEQVRIKHDRKRKNADTSTSNVSTAVTTTTNEDLIKKLKAKSNKLRKT
;
A
#
# COMPACT_ATOMS: atom_id res chain seq x y z
N MET A 1 -38.88 -17.00 11.62
CA MET A 1 -39.48 -15.95 10.78
C MET A 1 -39.57 -16.51 9.38
N VAL A 2 -40.77 -16.89 8.95
CA VAL A 2 -41.05 -17.37 7.59
C VAL A 2 -41.33 -16.12 6.76
N VAL A 3 -40.56 -15.91 5.70
CA VAL A 3 -40.73 -14.77 4.79
C VAL A 3 -41.60 -15.26 3.64
N ASP A 4 -42.89 -14.94 3.72
CA ASP A 4 -43.85 -15.24 2.67
C ASP A 4 -43.56 -14.33 1.46
N TRP A 5 -43.26 -14.95 0.33
CA TRP A 5 -42.94 -14.27 -0.93
C TRP A 5 -44.21 -14.25 -1.78
N GLU A 6 -44.94 -13.13 -1.77
CA GLU A 6 -46.09 -12.94 -2.67
C GLU A 6 -45.61 -12.62 -4.09
N PRO A 7 -46.11 -13.31 -5.13
CA PRO A 7 -45.77 -12.97 -6.51
C PRO A 7 -46.49 -11.68 -6.94
N VAL A 8 -45.71 -10.69 -7.37
CA VAL A 8 -46.23 -9.44 -7.95
C VAL A 8 -46.85 -9.72 -9.31
N THR A 9 -48.16 -9.97 -9.34
CA THR A 9 -48.98 -9.96 -10.56
C THR A 9 -49.58 -8.57 -10.76
N LYS A 10 -48.86 -7.68 -11.45
CA LYS A 10 -49.45 -6.48 -12.08
C LYS A 10 -48.85 -6.28 -13.47
N PHE A 11 -49.29 -7.11 -14.41
CA PHE A 11 -49.36 -6.70 -15.81
C PHE A 11 -50.60 -5.81 -15.92
N SER A 12 -50.37 -4.50 -16.06
CA SER A 12 -51.44 -3.53 -16.33
C SER A 12 -51.74 -3.54 -17.82
N ASP A 13 -53.03 -3.60 -18.11
CA ASP A 13 -53.66 -3.66 -19.42
C ASP A 13 -53.31 -2.50 -20.35
N HIS A 14 -53.16 -2.90 -21.61
CA HIS A 14 -53.66 -2.30 -22.85
C HIS A 14 -54.45 -0.97 -22.72
N GLU A 15 -53.86 0.13 -23.18
CA GLU A 15 -54.60 1.24 -23.80
C GLU A 15 -54.11 1.40 -25.23
N SER A 16 -54.96 1.00 -26.16
CA SER A 16 -54.89 1.27 -27.59
C SER A 16 -55.52 2.61 -27.88
N ASP A 17 -54.72 3.60 -28.26
CA ASP A 17 -55.22 4.85 -28.84
C ASP A 17 -55.19 4.74 -30.37
N GLU A 18 -56.37 4.54 -30.94
CA GLU A 18 -56.66 4.69 -32.35
C GLU A 18 -56.60 6.17 -32.71
N ASN A 19 -55.70 6.55 -33.62
CA ASN A 19 -55.82 7.81 -34.34
C ASN A 19 -55.48 7.55 -35.81
N GLU A 20 -56.53 7.31 -36.60
CA GLU A 20 -56.50 7.38 -38.05
C GLU A 20 -56.56 8.85 -38.47
N GLU A 21 -55.53 9.38 -39.12
CA GLU A 21 -55.70 10.42 -40.14
C GLU A 21 -54.55 10.42 -41.16
N GLU A 22 -54.96 10.15 -42.40
CA GLU A 22 -54.43 10.52 -43.72
C GLU A 22 -52.99 10.17 -44.18
N ALA A 23 -52.97 9.82 -45.47
CA ALA A 23 -51.89 9.13 -46.14
C ALA A 23 -50.91 10.07 -46.85
N GLU A 24 -49.64 9.97 -46.48
CA GLU A 24 -48.54 10.04 -47.45
C GLU A 24 -47.85 8.67 -47.48
N LYS A 25 -47.88 8.01 -48.64
CA LYS A 25 -47.25 6.70 -48.88
C LYS A 25 -45.72 6.84 -48.88
N SER A 26 -45.14 7.07 -47.72
CA SER A 26 -43.74 6.76 -47.47
C SER A 26 -43.54 5.24 -47.60
N PRO A 27 -42.39 4.75 -48.10
CA PRO A 27 -42.14 3.32 -48.21
C PRO A 27 -42.32 2.70 -46.83
N LYS A 28 -43.33 1.84 -46.66
CA LYS A 28 -43.69 1.18 -45.41
C LYS A 28 -42.42 0.57 -44.83
N LYS A 29 -41.79 1.26 -43.87
CA LYS A 29 -40.70 0.69 -43.07
C LYS A 29 -41.33 -0.55 -42.46
N LYS A 30 -40.82 -1.73 -42.81
CA LYS A 30 -41.29 -2.99 -42.22
C LYS A 30 -41.26 -2.77 -40.70
N LYS A 31 -42.43 -2.75 -40.06
CA LYS A 31 -42.52 -2.60 -38.60
C LYS A 31 -41.60 -3.68 -38.04
N GLN A 32 -40.60 -3.27 -37.25
CA GLN A 32 -39.64 -4.23 -36.71
C GLN A 32 -40.40 -5.28 -35.92
N THR A 33 -39.96 -6.53 -36.04
CA THR A 33 -40.54 -7.55 -35.16
C THR A 33 -40.13 -7.24 -33.71
N PRO A 34 -40.94 -7.62 -32.71
CA PRO A 34 -40.57 -7.42 -31.30
C PRO A 34 -39.18 -7.97 -30.96
N PHE A 35 -38.77 -9.05 -31.64
CA PHE A 35 -37.42 -9.62 -31.50
C PHE A 35 -36.31 -8.73 -32.08
N GLN A 36 -36.56 -8.06 -33.22
CA GLN A 36 -35.60 -7.10 -33.78
C GLN A 36 -35.43 -5.89 -32.87
N GLU A 37 -36.53 -5.37 -32.33
CA GLU A 37 -36.50 -4.27 -31.36
C GLU A 37 -35.73 -4.66 -30.09
N TYR A 38 -35.95 -5.88 -29.57
CA TYR A 38 -35.18 -6.43 -28.46
C TYR A 38 -33.67 -6.47 -28.76
N LEU A 39 -33.26 -6.91 -29.96
CA LEU A 39 -31.85 -6.96 -30.33
C LEU A 39 -31.23 -5.56 -30.44
N GLU A 40 -31.97 -4.57 -30.95
CA GLU A 40 -31.53 -3.18 -30.98
C GLU A 40 -31.40 -2.60 -29.56
N ARG A 41 -32.37 -2.85 -28.68
CA ARG A 41 -32.30 -2.48 -27.26
C ARG A 41 -31.08 -3.10 -26.58
N ARG A 42 -30.84 -4.40 -26.80
CA ARG A 42 -29.67 -5.10 -26.25
C ARG A 42 -28.34 -4.54 -26.76
N LYS A 43 -28.26 -4.17 -28.04
CA LYS A 43 -27.06 -3.54 -28.62
C LYS A 43 -26.83 -2.15 -28.04
N THR A 44 -27.87 -1.35 -27.88
CA THR A 44 -27.77 0.01 -27.31
C THR A 44 -27.41 -0.03 -25.82
N GLU A 45 -28.02 -0.90 -25.03
CA GLU A 45 -27.64 -1.14 -23.63
C GLU A 45 -26.17 -1.57 -23.49
N LYS A 46 -25.70 -2.48 -24.35
CA LYS A 46 -24.29 -2.91 -24.34
C LYS A 46 -23.35 -1.74 -24.67
N LYS A 47 -23.71 -0.86 -25.61
CA LYS A 47 -22.94 0.35 -25.92
C LYS A 47 -22.94 1.32 -24.73
N LYS A 48 -24.10 1.63 -24.15
CA LYS A 48 -24.24 2.49 -22.95
C LYS A 48 -23.40 1.98 -21.78
N ARG A 49 -23.44 0.68 -21.49
CA ARG A 49 -22.63 0.05 -20.43
C ARG A 49 -21.14 0.21 -20.67
N LYS A 50 -20.67 0.04 -21.91
CA LYS A 50 -19.25 0.23 -22.25
C LYS A 50 -18.81 1.68 -22.04
N VAL A 51 -19.63 2.64 -22.43
CA VAL A 51 -19.36 4.07 -22.22
C VAL A 51 -19.26 4.38 -20.74
N LEU A 52 -20.24 3.94 -19.94
CA LEU A 52 -20.27 4.18 -18.50
C LEU A 52 -19.07 3.56 -17.76
N ILE A 53 -18.63 2.35 -18.17
CA ILE A 53 -17.41 1.74 -17.62
C ILE A 53 -16.17 2.55 -17.99
N LYS A 54 -16.09 3.06 -19.23
CA LYS A 54 -14.96 3.88 -19.68
C LYS A 54 -14.89 5.20 -18.90
N GLU A 55 -16.02 5.88 -18.73
CA GLU A 55 -16.13 7.11 -17.94
C GLU A 55 -15.76 6.87 -16.47
N ARG A 56 -16.27 5.80 -15.86
CA ARG A 56 -15.92 5.46 -14.47
C ARG A 56 -14.42 5.18 -14.30
N LYS A 57 -13.81 4.47 -15.26
CA LYS A 57 -12.35 4.23 -15.24
C LYS A 57 -11.55 5.51 -15.43
N GLN A 58 -12.04 6.44 -16.25
CA GLN A 58 -11.36 7.72 -16.45
C GLN A 58 -11.45 8.59 -15.20
N LYS A 59 -12.64 8.72 -14.60
CA LYS A 59 -12.82 9.44 -13.32
C LYS A 59 -11.94 8.89 -12.21
N SER A 60 -11.89 7.57 -12.05
CA SER A 60 -11.03 6.94 -11.04
C SER A 60 -9.55 7.23 -11.26
N LYS A 61 -9.08 7.31 -12.51
CA LYS A 61 -7.68 7.70 -12.80
C LYS A 61 -7.41 9.17 -12.48
N GLU A 62 -8.35 10.05 -12.80
CA GLU A 62 -8.26 11.48 -12.50
C GLU A 62 -8.21 11.71 -10.99
N GLU A 63 -9.07 11.03 -10.22
CA GLU A 63 -9.07 11.05 -8.74
C GLU A 63 -7.76 10.51 -8.14
N ASP A 64 -7.22 9.41 -8.66
CA ASP A 64 -5.94 8.84 -8.21
C ASP A 64 -4.75 9.79 -8.49
N GLU A 65 -4.76 10.48 -9.64
CA GLU A 65 -3.75 11.47 -9.98
C GLU A 65 -3.84 12.71 -9.10
N GLU A 66 -5.04 13.20 -8.81
CA GLU A 66 -5.28 14.33 -7.91
C GLU A 66 -4.78 14.00 -6.50
N ASN A 67 -5.19 12.85 -5.95
CA ASN A 67 -4.71 12.37 -4.65
C ASN A 67 -3.19 12.24 -4.60
N ARG A 68 -2.56 11.72 -5.67
CA ARG A 68 -1.08 11.65 -5.75
C ARG A 68 -0.45 13.04 -5.71
N ARG A 69 -0.97 13.99 -6.47
CA ARG A 69 -0.45 15.38 -6.50
C ARG A 69 -0.61 16.06 -5.15
N GLU A 70 -1.75 15.86 -4.48
CA GLU A 70 -1.97 16.38 -3.12
C GLU A 70 -1.00 15.78 -2.10
N ILE A 71 -0.80 14.46 -2.13
CA ILE A 71 0.17 13.78 -1.25
C ILE A 71 1.59 14.29 -1.52
N GLU A 72 2.00 14.41 -2.78
CA GLU A 72 3.32 14.93 -3.16
C GLU A 72 3.51 16.38 -2.73
N ALA A 73 2.49 17.23 -2.90
CA ALA A 73 2.50 18.62 -2.44
C ALA A 73 2.66 18.69 -0.91
N ASN A 74 1.89 17.88 -0.17
CA ASN A 74 1.97 17.81 1.30
C ASN A 74 3.34 17.30 1.79
N ILE A 75 3.91 16.29 1.14
CA ILE A 75 5.27 15.79 1.46
C ILE A 75 6.32 16.87 1.18
N SER A 76 6.21 17.60 0.06
CA SER A 76 7.14 18.67 -0.29
C SER A 76 7.06 19.83 0.72
N ALA A 77 5.86 20.21 1.16
CA ALA A 77 5.64 21.21 2.20
C ALA A 77 6.21 20.76 3.56
N ALA A 78 6.01 19.48 3.92
CA ALA A 78 6.56 18.91 5.15
C ALA A 78 8.09 18.78 5.12
N LYS A 79 8.71 18.51 3.96
CA LYS A 79 10.18 18.47 3.81
C LYS A 79 10.84 19.84 3.94
N ARG A 80 10.12 20.93 3.67
CA ARG A 80 10.61 22.31 3.83
C ARG A 80 10.53 22.82 5.27
N ARG A 81 9.85 22.10 6.16
CA ARG A 81 9.97 22.34 7.60
C ARG A 81 11.34 21.84 8.07
N PRO A 82 12.13 22.63 8.81
CA PRO A 82 13.41 22.18 9.32
C PRO A 82 13.20 20.94 10.19
N LYS A 83 13.70 19.79 9.72
CA LYS A 83 13.77 18.54 10.47
C LYS A 83 14.87 18.66 11.51
N ARG A 84 14.60 19.41 12.56
CA ARG A 84 15.28 19.44 13.87
C ARG A 84 14.83 20.71 14.55
N SER A 85 13.98 20.59 15.56
CA SER A 85 14.14 21.54 16.67
C SER A 85 15.50 21.18 17.28
N GLU A 86 16.43 22.13 17.30
CA GLU A 86 17.70 21.97 18.03
C GLU A 86 17.45 21.69 19.53
N LEU A 87 16.22 21.91 19.98
CA LEU A 87 15.69 21.52 21.29
C LEU A 87 15.79 20.01 21.56
N ALA A 88 15.56 19.15 20.55
CA ALA A 88 15.59 17.70 20.75
C ALA A 88 17.01 17.15 20.93
N THR A 89 18.04 17.84 20.39
CA THR A 89 19.43 17.44 20.56
C THR A 89 20.04 17.88 21.89
N ASN A 90 19.41 18.83 22.59
CA ASN A 90 19.86 19.34 23.89
C ASN A 90 19.16 18.66 25.07
N LEU A 91 18.24 17.73 24.82
CA LEU A 91 17.59 16.96 25.86
C LEU A 91 18.51 15.78 26.24
N THR A 92 19.46 16.02 27.15
CA THR A 92 20.15 14.93 27.84
C THR A 92 19.16 14.27 28.79
N ALA A 93 18.37 13.33 28.27
CA ALA A 93 17.52 12.49 29.09
C ALA A 93 18.44 11.65 29.99
N ASP A 94 18.25 11.76 31.30
CA ASP A 94 18.93 10.88 32.25
C ASP A 94 18.37 9.47 32.09
N ILE A 95 19.14 8.61 31.44
CA ILE A 95 18.78 7.21 31.14
C ILE A 95 18.60 6.41 32.45
N SER A 96 19.12 6.91 33.57
CA SER A 96 18.98 6.28 34.90
C SER A 96 17.76 6.75 35.71
N ASP A 97 16.97 7.71 35.20
CA ASP A 97 15.75 8.15 35.87
C ASP A 97 14.67 7.05 35.81
N LYS A 98 14.22 6.62 36.99
CA LYS A 98 13.20 5.57 37.18
C LYS A 98 11.87 5.89 36.47
N ARG A 99 11.57 7.16 36.23
CA ARG A 99 10.36 7.57 35.50
C ARG A 99 10.44 7.22 34.02
N PHE A 100 11.62 7.26 33.42
CA PHE A 100 11.82 6.82 32.03
C PHE A 100 11.76 5.30 31.92
N ASP A 101 12.32 4.56 32.89
CA ASP A 101 12.23 3.10 32.90
C ASP A 101 10.77 2.62 32.95
N ALA A 102 9.92 3.27 33.75
CA ALA A 102 8.50 2.96 33.81
C ALA A 102 7.75 3.13 32.47
N LEU A 103 8.16 4.08 31.62
CA LEU A 103 7.55 4.33 30.30
C LEU A 103 7.84 3.21 29.30
N PHE A 104 8.98 2.52 29.43
CA PHE A 104 9.38 1.47 28.50
C PHE A 104 9.15 0.05 29.05
N SER A 105 8.97 -0.07 30.36
CA SER A 105 8.78 -1.35 31.05
C SER A 105 7.32 -1.69 31.37
N SER A 106 6.41 -0.71 31.41
CA SER A 106 4.98 -0.95 31.67
C SER A 106 4.21 -1.30 30.39
N ALA A 107 3.30 -2.26 30.50
CA ALA A 107 2.51 -2.76 29.37
C ALA A 107 1.53 -1.71 28.81
N ASP A 108 1.14 -0.73 29.61
CA ASP A 108 0.18 0.32 29.23
C ASP A 108 0.73 1.28 28.16
N PHE A 109 2.07 1.38 28.05
CA PHE A 109 2.74 2.17 27.02
C PHE A 109 3.34 1.30 25.90
N ALA A 110 3.12 -0.01 25.94
CA ALA A 110 3.57 -0.89 24.87
C ALA A 110 2.79 -0.61 23.58
N ILE A 111 3.51 -0.53 22.46
CA ILE A 111 2.89 -0.29 21.16
C ILE A 111 2.09 -1.52 20.75
N ASP A 112 0.77 -1.38 20.66
CA ASP A 112 -0.12 -2.43 20.16
C ASP A 112 0.08 -2.64 18.65
N LYS A 113 0.78 -3.72 18.30
CA LYS A 113 1.06 -4.10 16.91
C LYS A 113 -0.17 -4.71 16.21
N THR A 114 -1.24 -5.02 16.94
CA THR A 114 -2.46 -5.62 16.38
C THR A 114 -3.47 -4.57 15.91
N ASN A 115 -3.24 -3.30 16.23
CA ASN A 115 -4.10 -2.20 15.83
C ASN A 115 -4.09 -2.04 14.29
N PRO A 116 -5.26 -1.97 13.61
CA PRO A 116 -5.35 -1.76 12.16
C PRO A 116 -4.68 -0.49 11.64
N HIS A 117 -4.50 0.52 12.51
CA HIS A 117 -3.82 1.77 12.22
C HIS A 117 -2.33 1.77 12.59
N PHE A 118 -1.82 0.66 13.14
CA PHE A 118 -0.40 0.49 13.39
C PHE A 118 0.34 0.38 12.05
N GLN A 119 0.92 1.50 11.62
CA GLN A 119 1.80 1.57 10.47
C GLN A 119 3.19 1.05 10.89
N GLY A 120 3.26 -0.26 11.15
CA GLY A 120 4.43 -0.92 11.70
C GLY A 120 5.62 -0.98 10.74
N GLY A 121 6.79 -0.59 11.24
CA GLY A 121 8.07 -0.67 10.55
C GLY A 121 8.60 -2.11 10.46
N ALA A 122 7.96 -2.96 9.66
CA ALA A 122 8.41 -4.34 9.43
C ALA A 122 9.89 -4.41 9.02
N LEU A 123 10.36 -3.42 8.25
CA LEU A 123 11.78 -3.30 7.88
C LEU A 123 12.67 -2.91 9.07
N ALA A 124 12.19 -2.07 9.98
CA ALA A 124 12.92 -1.70 11.18
C ALA A 124 13.02 -2.87 12.16
N ASP A 125 11.93 -3.61 12.35
CA ASP A 125 11.91 -4.84 13.15
C ASP A 125 12.87 -5.89 12.57
N GLU A 126 12.90 -6.06 11.24
CA GLU A 126 13.84 -6.99 10.59
C GLU A 126 15.31 -6.54 10.72
N GLN A 127 15.59 -5.24 10.59
CA GLN A 127 16.93 -4.70 10.81
C GLN A 127 17.39 -4.89 12.26
N VAL A 128 16.50 -4.68 13.23
CA VAL A 128 16.80 -4.93 14.65
C VAL A 128 17.04 -6.41 14.90
N ARG A 129 16.22 -7.31 14.32
CA ARG A 129 16.38 -8.76 14.41
C ARG A 129 17.74 -9.20 13.85
N ILE A 130 18.09 -8.77 12.65
CA ILE A 130 19.39 -9.06 12.02
C ILE A 130 20.55 -8.56 12.89
N LYS A 131 20.44 -7.35 13.45
CA LYS A 131 21.48 -6.78 14.34
C LYS A 131 21.61 -7.60 15.63
N HIS A 132 20.50 -8.05 16.20
CA HIS A 132 20.48 -8.87 17.41
C HIS A 132 21.09 -10.25 17.15
N ASP A 133 20.72 -10.89 16.04
CA ASP A 133 21.27 -12.19 15.62
C ASP A 133 22.76 -12.10 15.31
N ARG A 134 23.21 -11.00 14.69
CA ARG A 134 24.64 -10.75 14.47
C ARG A 134 25.41 -10.58 15.78
N LYS A 135 24.83 -9.90 16.77
CA LYS A 135 25.43 -9.77 18.10
C LYS A 135 25.53 -11.12 18.81
N ARG A 136 24.47 -11.94 18.76
CA ARG A 136 24.46 -13.30 19.36
C ARG A 136 25.50 -14.20 18.70
N LYS A 137 25.52 -14.28 17.38
CA LYS A 137 26.51 -15.08 16.63
C LYS A 137 27.96 -14.66 16.93
N ASN A 138 28.21 -13.35 17.07
CA ASN A 138 29.54 -12.86 17.45
C ASN A 138 29.89 -13.20 18.91
N ALA A 139 28.91 -13.23 19.81
CA ALA A 139 29.09 -13.63 21.21
C ALA A 139 29.36 -15.14 21.35
N ASP A 140 28.70 -15.97 20.52
CA ASP A 140 28.92 -17.41 20.48
C ASP A 140 30.32 -17.74 19.93
N THR A 141 30.81 -17.01 18.93
CA THR A 141 32.20 -17.14 18.44
C THR A 141 33.25 -16.66 19.45
N SER A 142 32.86 -15.85 20.45
CA SER A 142 33.75 -15.39 21.51
C SER A 142 33.79 -16.31 22.74
N THR A 143 32.87 -17.27 22.84
CA THR A 143 32.76 -18.17 24.02
C THR A 143 33.11 -19.63 23.72
N SER A 144 33.14 -20.09 22.46
CA SER A 144 33.55 -21.46 22.14
C SER A 144 35.05 -21.68 21.89
N ASN A 145 35.90 -20.67 22.07
CA ASN A 145 37.36 -20.78 21.88
C ASN A 145 38.17 -20.25 23.08
N VAL A 146 37.67 -20.43 24.31
CA VAL A 146 38.54 -20.32 25.51
C VAL A 146 39.26 -21.66 25.71
N SER A 147 40.18 -21.94 24.79
CA SER A 147 41.26 -22.90 24.93
C SER A 147 42.38 -22.43 24.01
N THR A 148 43.36 -21.75 24.60
CA THR A 148 44.72 -21.51 24.07
C THR A 148 44.86 -20.91 22.66
N ALA A 149 44.90 -19.58 22.56
CA ALA A 149 45.94 -18.82 21.84
C ALA A 149 45.59 -17.33 21.84
N VAL A 150 46.25 -16.58 22.72
CA VAL A 150 46.31 -15.11 22.68
C VAL A 150 46.93 -14.73 21.34
N THR A 151 46.14 -14.31 20.35
CA THR A 151 46.69 -13.73 19.11
C THR A 151 47.10 -12.29 19.40
N THR A 152 48.32 -12.11 19.92
CA THR A 152 49.04 -10.85 19.75
C THR A 152 49.29 -10.69 18.24
N THR A 153 48.39 -10.02 17.53
CA THR A 153 48.68 -9.62 16.14
C THR A 153 49.84 -8.63 16.20
N THR A 154 51.05 -9.11 15.96
CA THR A 154 52.25 -8.28 15.94
C THR A 154 52.19 -7.35 14.74
N ASN A 155 52.83 -6.19 14.84
CA ASN A 155 52.83 -5.18 13.76
C ASN A 155 53.30 -5.75 12.41
N GLU A 156 54.13 -6.80 12.43
CA GLU A 156 54.59 -7.49 11.23
C GLU A 156 53.46 -8.19 10.46
N ASP A 157 52.47 -8.75 11.15
CA ASP A 157 51.33 -9.40 10.51
C ASP A 157 50.38 -8.41 9.84
N LEU A 158 50.26 -7.21 10.41
CA LEU A 158 49.54 -6.09 9.78
C LEU A 158 50.25 -5.60 8.53
N ILE A 159 51.58 -5.46 8.58
CA ILE A 159 52.41 -5.06 7.44
C ILE A 159 52.33 -6.10 6.31
N LYS A 160 52.39 -7.40 6.63
CA LYS A 160 52.24 -8.48 5.63
C LYS A 160 50.87 -8.43 4.96
N LYS A 161 49.78 -8.22 5.72
CA LYS A 161 48.42 -8.09 5.17
C LYS A 161 48.29 -6.86 4.27
N LEU A 162 48.86 -5.72 4.66
CA LEU A 162 48.86 -4.49 3.84
C LEU A 162 49.61 -4.68 2.52
N LYS A 163 50.79 -5.31 2.55
CA LYS A 163 51.57 -5.61 1.33
C LYS A 163 50.85 -6.61 0.40
N ALA A 164 50.20 -7.63 0.96
CA ALA A 164 49.41 -8.57 0.17
C ALA A 164 48.23 -7.87 -0.52
N LYS A 165 47.57 -6.95 0.19
CA LYS A 165 46.42 -6.19 -0.33
C LYS A 165 46.83 -5.18 -1.41
N SER A 166 47.96 -4.50 -1.24
CA SER A 166 48.48 -3.57 -2.26
C SER A 166 48.92 -4.29 -3.53
N ASN A 167 49.56 -5.47 -3.42
CA ASN A 167 49.92 -6.29 -4.58
C ASN A 167 48.70 -6.81 -5.34
N LYS A 168 47.57 -7.04 -4.68
CA LYS A 168 46.33 -7.46 -5.35
C LYS A 168 45.70 -6.33 -6.16
N LEU A 169 45.80 -5.09 -5.66
CA LEU A 169 45.35 -3.88 -6.37
C LEU A 169 46.23 -3.50 -7.56
N ARG A 170 47.52 -3.87 -7.55
CA ARG A 170 48.44 -3.61 -8.67
C ARG A 170 48.34 -4.64 -9.80
N LYS A 171 47.68 -5.77 -9.55
CA LYS A 171 47.48 -6.86 -10.52
C LYS A 171 46.13 -6.79 -11.22
N THR A 172 45.28 -5.83 -10.86
CA THR A 172 44.07 -5.41 -11.58
C THR A 172 44.38 -4.18 -12.41
#